data_AF-A0A9P4TQ48-F1
#
_entry.id   AF-A0A9P4TQ48-F1
#
_cell.length_a   1.000
_cell.length_b   1.000
_cell.length_c   1.000
_cell.angle_alpha   90.00
_cell.angle_beta   90.00
_cell.angle_gamma   90.00
#
_symmetry.space_group_name_H-M   'P 1'
#
loop_
_entity.id
_entity.type
_entity.pdbx_description
1 polymer ?
#
loop_
_entity_poly.entity_id
_entity_poly.type
_entity_poly.pdbx_seq_one_letter_code
_entity_poly.pdbx_strand_id
1 'polypeptide(L)'
;MSDDVYTHCAICDAFSTKKCARCKAVSYCSPLCQAEDWSAHKKICSDLQLELTLDRTAAVIENAYLAFRKNTWDTTVLKVEDTENTLVIYEATTLDTQQGFVDFPDGIVSDNNKRLDIDIEEIGVRFKTVPGKVIAINTVKGTSLANWPGYSHTIMRVKSRKSGKQWVLDITGAQYGFTKVVHEWSAYEETFVDKVVAVYRFGAHQHIFAEMAGVPGLSTLNYRLMGKAATVLDEAVVSWETQNQPISTLRNLNSIDFVSKKASFLDHIDEAVRRFVSTNDFTAIISKAKADDSSLMQQIAKANLDQLLNEANLLRYPGGKPTMMDRLREEFGPEYTYREGDEYCLPIDELLEFTKEDIGNRGITYFEPDTDGK
;
A
#
# COMPACT_ATOMS: atom_id res chain seq x y z
N MET A 1 6.19 22.75 13.38
CA MET A 1 7.20 23.80 13.16
C MET A 1 6.48 25.11 12.88
N SER A 2 7.04 26.26 13.24
CA SER A 2 6.54 27.56 12.77
C SER A 2 6.84 27.71 11.29
N ASP A 3 5.81 27.92 10.46
CA ASP A 3 5.99 28.53 9.14
C ASP A 3 6.38 29.99 9.38
N ASP A 4 7.69 30.27 9.40
CA ASP A 4 8.16 31.66 9.42
C ASP A 4 7.65 32.37 8.17
N VAL A 5 6.90 33.45 8.39
CA VAL A 5 6.29 34.30 7.35
C VAL A 5 7.36 34.95 6.46
N TYR A 6 8.61 34.95 6.94
CA TYR A 6 9.78 35.50 6.27
C TYR A 6 10.82 34.40 6.02
N THR A 7 11.39 34.41 4.82
CA THR A 7 12.43 33.47 4.39
C THR A 7 13.56 34.24 3.70
N HIS A 8 14.74 33.66 3.58
CA HIS A 8 15.90 34.37 3.02
C HIS A 8 16.03 34.16 1.50
N CYS A 9 16.57 35.15 0.79
CA CYS A 9 16.80 35.08 -0.66
C CYS A 9 17.98 34.16 -1.00
N ALA A 10 17.76 33.13 -1.83
CA ALA A 10 18.78 32.13 -2.16
C ALA A 10 20.05 32.65 -2.88
N ILE A 11 20.07 33.91 -3.33
CA ILE A 11 21.21 34.56 -3.99
C ILE A 11 21.91 35.60 -3.11
N CYS A 12 21.17 36.37 -2.30
CA CYS A 12 21.70 37.53 -1.59
C CYS A 12 21.28 37.64 -0.11
N ASP A 13 20.71 36.56 0.44
CA ASP A 13 20.26 36.39 1.83
C ASP A 13 19.23 37.42 2.36
N ALA A 14 18.89 38.45 1.59
CA ALA A 14 17.88 39.44 1.96
C ALA A 14 16.49 38.81 2.20
N PHE A 15 15.76 39.31 3.20
CA PHE A 15 14.42 38.83 3.54
C PHE A 15 13.45 38.85 2.35
N SER A 16 12.64 37.80 2.26
CA SER A 16 11.60 37.63 1.26
C SER A 16 10.39 36.84 1.76
N THR A 17 9.21 37.31 1.37
CA THR A 17 7.93 36.61 1.45
C THR A 17 7.57 35.89 0.12
N LYS A 18 8.41 36.02 -0.92
CA LYS A 18 8.14 35.53 -2.27
C LYS A 18 8.92 34.24 -2.55
N LYS A 19 8.19 33.14 -2.69
CA LYS A 19 8.72 31.82 -3.08
C LYS A 19 8.56 31.59 -4.59
N CYS A 20 9.40 30.73 -5.18
CA CYS A 20 9.31 30.31 -6.57
C CYS A 20 7.91 29.77 -6.89
N ALA A 21 7.18 30.40 -7.82
CA ALA A 21 5.78 30.08 -8.09
C ALA A 21 5.52 28.60 -8.47
N ARG A 22 6.52 27.91 -9.01
CA ARG A 22 6.45 26.49 -9.38
C ARG A 22 6.66 25.54 -8.19
N CYS A 23 7.83 25.58 -7.55
CA CYS A 23 8.19 24.61 -6.52
C CYS A 23 7.83 25.05 -5.09
N LYS A 24 7.65 26.35 -4.86
CA LYS A 24 7.33 26.99 -3.56
C LYS A 24 8.31 26.69 -2.41
N ALA A 25 9.43 26.02 -2.69
CA ALA A 25 10.48 25.70 -1.72
C ALA A 25 11.54 26.81 -1.59
N VAL A 26 12.00 27.39 -2.71
CA VAL A 26 13.08 28.39 -2.75
C VAL A 26 12.51 29.81 -2.80
N SER A 27 13.14 30.75 -2.09
CA SER A 27 12.72 32.16 -1.97
C SER A 27 13.69 33.13 -2.65
N TYR A 28 13.14 34.23 -3.18
CA TYR A 28 13.88 35.31 -3.83
C TYR A 28 13.29 36.66 -3.44
N CYS A 29 14.10 37.66 -3.10
CA CYS A 29 13.60 39.01 -2.80
C CYS A 29 13.02 39.73 -4.04
N SER A 30 13.55 39.40 -5.24
CA SER A 30 13.18 40.00 -6.51
C SER A 30 13.17 38.99 -7.68
N PRO A 31 12.49 39.29 -8.80
CA PRO A 31 12.57 38.50 -10.03
C PRO A 31 13.98 38.46 -10.64
N LEU A 32 14.85 39.44 -10.34
CA LEU A 32 16.23 39.48 -10.83
C LEU A 32 17.05 38.33 -10.21
N CYS A 33 17.00 38.19 -8.88
CA CYS A 33 17.65 37.08 -8.18
C CYS A 33 17.09 35.71 -8.60
N GLN A 34 15.79 35.63 -8.93
CA GLN A 34 15.22 34.41 -9.50
C GLN A 34 15.76 34.10 -10.91
N ALA A 35 15.93 35.11 -11.77
CA ALA A 35 16.47 34.94 -13.12
C ALA A 35 17.97 34.57 -13.11
N GLU A 36 18.72 35.08 -12.15
CA GLU A 36 20.12 34.75 -11.88
C GLU A 36 20.28 33.27 -11.45
N ASP A 37 19.53 32.83 -10.43
CA ASP A 37 19.51 31.43 -9.99
C ASP A 37 18.94 30.46 -11.05
N TRP A 38 18.07 30.94 -11.96
CA TRP A 38 17.30 30.09 -12.87
C TRP A 38 18.14 29.06 -13.65
N SER A 39 19.39 29.40 -14.00
CA SER A 39 20.31 28.50 -14.70
C SER A 39 20.65 27.21 -13.90
N ALA A 40 20.74 27.32 -12.58
CA ALA A 40 20.92 26.22 -11.63
C ALA A 40 19.55 25.69 -11.16
N HIS A 41 18.68 26.57 -10.63
CA HIS A 41 17.38 26.22 -10.06
C HIS A 41 16.53 25.35 -10.98
N LYS A 42 16.45 25.65 -12.29
CA LYS A 42 15.61 24.91 -13.25
C LYS A 42 15.90 23.40 -13.32
N LYS A 43 17.11 22.98 -12.92
CA LYS A 43 17.52 21.57 -12.86
C LYS A 43 16.74 20.84 -11.75
N ILE A 44 16.77 21.41 -10.54
CA ILE A 44 16.18 20.85 -9.31
C ILE A 44 14.73 21.29 -9.05
N CYS A 45 14.22 22.31 -9.75
CA CYS A 45 12.89 22.89 -9.52
C CYS A 45 11.72 21.89 -9.62
N SER A 46 11.82 20.88 -10.48
CA SER A 46 10.81 19.79 -10.54
C SER A 46 10.84 18.88 -9.32
N ASP A 47 12.03 18.67 -8.76
CA ASP A 47 12.28 17.67 -7.74
C ASP A 47 11.96 18.26 -6.38
N LEU A 48 12.30 19.54 -6.15
CA LEU A 48 11.78 20.36 -5.05
C LEU A 48 10.24 20.53 -5.10
N GLN A 49 9.65 20.60 -6.30
CA GLN A 49 8.19 20.64 -6.47
C GLN A 49 7.56 19.29 -6.12
N LEU A 50 8.23 18.18 -6.46
CA LEU A 50 7.81 16.83 -6.09
C LEU A 50 7.98 16.61 -4.58
N GLU A 51 9.11 16.99 -3.97
CA GLU A 51 9.37 16.91 -2.53
C GLU A 51 8.30 17.64 -1.72
N LEU A 52 8.00 18.91 -2.01
CA LEU A 52 6.89 19.62 -1.34
C LEU A 52 5.52 18.95 -1.59
N THR A 53 5.33 18.30 -2.73
CA THR A 53 4.12 17.53 -3.00
C THR A 53 4.10 16.24 -2.18
N LEU A 54 5.21 15.52 -2.06
CA LEU A 54 5.36 14.31 -1.26
C LEU A 54 5.20 14.60 0.23
N ASP A 55 5.79 15.67 0.76
CA ASP A 55 5.61 16.09 2.17
C ASP A 55 4.14 16.40 2.47
N ARG A 56 3.45 17.11 1.56
CA ARG A 56 2.04 17.48 1.73
C ARG A 56 1.11 16.30 1.54
N THR A 57 1.36 15.46 0.53
CA THR A 57 0.67 14.18 0.33
C THR A 57 0.86 13.33 1.58
N ALA A 58 2.10 13.04 1.99
CA ALA A 58 2.42 12.29 3.20
C ALA A 58 1.75 12.88 4.45
N ALA A 59 1.67 14.21 4.62
CA ALA A 59 0.99 14.80 5.78
C ALA A 59 -0.55 14.68 5.75
N VAL A 60 -1.19 14.67 4.57
CA VAL A 60 -2.63 14.33 4.43
C VAL A 60 -2.84 12.85 4.69
N ILE A 61 -2.06 12.04 3.98
CA ILE A 61 -2.08 10.59 3.97
C ILE A 61 -1.85 10.04 5.39
N GLU A 62 -0.82 10.52 6.11
CA GLU A 62 -0.50 10.17 7.52
C GLU A 62 -1.74 10.22 8.38
N ASN A 63 -2.32 11.41 8.44
CA ASN A 63 -3.41 11.76 9.34
C ASN A 63 -4.72 11.01 9.02
N ALA A 64 -4.86 10.46 7.82
CA ALA A 64 -6.10 9.85 7.34
C ALA A 64 -6.25 8.36 7.68
N TYR A 65 -5.17 7.56 7.79
CA TYR A 65 -5.22 6.28 8.56
C TYR A 65 -4.72 6.45 10.00
N LEU A 66 -4.18 7.62 10.42
CA LEU A 66 -4.35 8.04 11.83
C LEU A 66 -5.86 7.91 12.20
N ALA A 67 -6.72 8.68 11.53
CA ALA A 67 -8.17 8.58 11.68
C ALA A 67 -8.76 7.17 11.38
N PHE A 68 -8.43 6.52 10.26
CA PHE A 68 -9.02 5.22 9.91
C PHE A 68 -8.68 4.13 10.92
N ARG A 69 -7.40 3.88 11.28
CA ARG A 69 -7.07 2.79 12.21
C ARG A 69 -7.49 3.06 13.65
N LYS A 70 -7.51 4.32 14.07
CA LYS A 70 -8.12 4.73 15.34
C LYS A 70 -9.58 4.27 15.46
N ASN A 71 -10.35 4.36 14.38
CA ASN A 71 -11.75 3.93 14.36
C ASN A 71 -11.93 2.45 13.98
N THR A 72 -10.91 1.77 13.43
CA THR A 72 -11.02 0.41 12.86
C THR A 72 -10.02 -0.58 13.46
N TRP A 73 -9.61 -0.41 14.71
CA TRP A 73 -8.74 -1.39 15.36
C TRP A 73 -9.46 -2.69 15.62
N ASP A 74 -8.83 -3.80 15.28
CA ASP A 74 -9.38 -5.16 15.28
C ASP A 74 -8.80 -6.05 16.39
N THR A 75 -7.98 -5.49 17.29
CA THR A 75 -7.14 -6.24 18.21
C THR A 75 -7.40 -5.87 19.68
N THR A 76 -7.96 -6.81 20.45
CA THR A 76 -8.22 -6.60 21.88
C THR A 76 -6.94 -6.71 22.71
N VAL A 77 -6.38 -5.55 23.08
CA VAL A 77 -5.23 -5.44 23.98
C VAL A 77 -5.67 -5.68 25.43
N LEU A 78 -5.12 -6.72 26.04
CA LEU A 78 -5.37 -7.12 27.43
C LEU A 78 -4.46 -6.41 28.43
N LYS A 79 -3.21 -6.13 28.01
CA LYS A 79 -2.16 -5.51 28.83
C LYS A 79 -1.08 -4.93 27.91
N VAL A 80 -0.41 -3.88 28.36
CA VAL A 80 0.85 -3.41 27.79
C VAL A 80 1.91 -3.37 28.89
N GLU A 81 3.11 -3.84 28.59
CA GLU A 81 4.30 -3.65 29.43
C GLU A 81 5.35 -2.86 28.62
N ASP A 82 5.80 -1.72 29.15
CA ASP A 82 6.88 -0.95 28.56
C ASP A 82 8.19 -1.26 29.28
N THR A 83 9.18 -1.76 28.54
CA THR A 83 10.54 -2.05 29.03
C THR A 83 11.54 -1.09 28.39
N GLU A 84 12.83 -1.16 28.74
CA GLU A 84 13.84 -0.27 28.15
C GLU A 84 13.89 -0.32 26.61
N ASN A 85 13.86 -1.54 26.03
CA ASN A 85 14.07 -1.78 24.59
C ASN A 85 12.88 -2.42 23.86
N THR A 86 11.80 -2.76 24.57
CA THR A 86 10.67 -3.52 24.01
C THR A 86 9.34 -3.07 24.61
N LEU A 87 8.34 -2.84 23.75
CA LEU A 87 6.95 -2.65 24.13
C LEU A 87 6.23 -3.99 23.95
N VAL A 88 5.80 -4.61 25.04
CA VAL A 88 5.12 -5.92 25.01
C VAL A 88 3.62 -5.72 25.12
N ILE A 89 2.90 -6.08 24.06
CA ILE A 89 1.45 -6.02 23.95
C ILE A 89 0.90 -7.44 24.16
N TYR A 90 -0.05 -7.60 25.09
CA TYR A 90 -0.72 -8.87 25.33
C TYR A 90 -2.10 -8.85 24.68
N GLU A 91 -2.41 -9.84 23.86
CA GLU A 91 -3.60 -9.83 22.98
C GLU A 91 -4.51 -11.04 23.19
N ALA A 92 -5.83 -10.78 23.15
CA ALA A 92 -6.84 -11.84 23.17
C ALA A 92 -6.75 -12.70 21.89
N THR A 93 -6.80 -14.02 22.04
CA THR A 93 -6.57 -14.98 20.93
C THR A 93 -7.72 -15.14 19.93
N THR A 94 -8.70 -14.26 20.01
CA THR A 94 -9.99 -14.28 19.30
C THR A 94 -10.59 -12.88 19.32
N LEU A 95 -11.28 -12.52 18.22
CA LEU A 95 -12.31 -11.48 18.23
C LEU A 95 -13.45 -11.92 19.15
N ASP A 96 -13.33 -11.56 20.43
CA ASP A 96 -14.34 -11.79 21.48
C ASP A 96 -15.14 -10.53 21.81
N THR A 97 -14.69 -9.37 21.28
CA THR A 97 -15.52 -8.18 21.11
C THR A 97 -16.69 -8.48 20.17
N GLN A 98 -17.91 -8.53 20.72
CA GLN A 98 -19.15 -8.60 19.91
C GLN A 98 -19.30 -7.40 18.95
N GLN A 99 -18.57 -6.31 19.20
CA GLN A 99 -18.55 -5.08 18.39
C GLN A 99 -17.53 -5.09 17.23
N GLY A 100 -16.70 -6.12 17.08
CA GLY A 100 -15.76 -6.28 15.96
C GLY A 100 -14.56 -5.31 15.91
N PHE A 101 -14.63 -4.14 16.56
CA PHE A 101 -13.58 -3.13 16.61
C PHE A 101 -13.38 -2.55 18.03
N VAL A 102 -12.25 -1.85 18.25
CA VAL A 102 -11.79 -1.22 19.51
C VAL A 102 -11.03 0.10 19.24
N ASP A 103 -10.60 0.83 20.29
CA ASP A 103 -9.83 2.08 20.17
C ASP A 103 -8.31 1.86 19.89
N PHE A 104 -7.67 2.75 19.11
CA PHE A 104 -6.23 2.67 18.76
C PHE A 104 -5.60 4.00 18.28
N PRO A 105 -4.26 4.06 18.12
CA PRO A 105 -3.55 5.09 17.36
C PRO A 105 -2.75 4.57 16.11
N ASP A 106 -3.36 4.66 14.92
CA ASP A 106 -2.82 5.37 13.72
C ASP A 106 -1.96 4.83 12.49
N GLY A 107 -1.88 5.61 11.36
CA GLY A 107 -0.89 5.62 10.20
C GLY A 107 -1.14 5.18 8.69
N ILE A 108 -1.81 5.95 7.76
CA ILE A 108 -1.81 5.85 6.22
C ILE A 108 -2.50 4.69 5.39
N VAL A 109 -3.33 4.81 4.30
CA VAL A 109 -3.91 5.80 3.30
C VAL A 109 -3.29 6.03 1.87
N SER A 110 -4.07 6.53 0.88
CA SER A 110 -3.89 6.65 -0.58
C SER A 110 -4.21 8.06 -1.21
N ASP A 111 -4.26 8.20 -2.56
CA ASP A 111 -4.65 9.42 -3.35
C ASP A 111 -5.30 9.06 -4.72
N ASN A 112 -6.10 9.96 -5.33
CA ASN A 112 -6.38 9.93 -6.79
C ASN A 112 -6.85 11.27 -7.44
N ASN A 113 -5.94 12.11 -7.98
CA ASN A 113 -6.22 12.75 -9.30
C ASN A 113 -5.03 13.42 -10.03
N LYS A 114 -5.05 13.28 -11.37
CA LYS A 114 -4.14 13.86 -12.40
C LYS A 114 -2.64 13.64 -12.18
N ARG A 115 -2.12 12.65 -12.93
CA ARG A 115 -0.73 12.15 -12.94
C ARG A 115 0.35 13.22 -12.79
N LEU A 116 1.16 13.06 -11.74
CA LEU A 116 2.56 13.48 -11.71
C LEU A 116 3.37 12.56 -12.64
N ASP A 117 4.52 13.02 -13.14
CA ASP A 117 5.41 12.21 -13.98
C ASP A 117 6.32 11.32 -13.12
N ILE A 118 5.69 10.33 -12.47
CA ILE A 118 6.30 9.43 -11.49
C ILE A 118 5.91 7.97 -11.72
N ASP A 119 6.73 7.07 -11.21
CA ASP A 119 6.37 5.67 -10.94
C ASP A 119 6.16 5.49 -9.43
N ILE A 120 5.25 4.58 -9.05
CA ILE A 120 4.98 4.20 -7.66
C ILE A 120 5.02 2.67 -7.54
N GLU A 121 5.74 2.19 -6.54
CA GLU A 121 5.90 0.78 -6.21
C GLU A 121 5.56 0.55 -4.73
N GLU A 122 4.88 -0.53 -4.41
CA GLU A 122 4.73 -1.03 -3.03
C GLU A 122 5.89 -1.99 -2.78
N ILE A 123 6.76 -1.72 -1.81
CA ILE A 123 7.96 -2.53 -1.58
C ILE A 123 7.99 -3.11 -0.16
N GLY A 124 8.34 -4.38 -0.05
CA GLY A 124 8.58 -5.07 1.21
C GLY A 124 10.08 -5.02 1.56
N VAL A 125 10.42 -4.57 2.77
CA VAL A 125 11.81 -4.49 3.27
C VAL A 125 11.98 -5.21 4.60
N ARG A 126 13.21 -5.58 4.94
CA ARG A 126 13.66 -5.84 6.32
C ARG A 126 14.61 -4.76 6.77
N PHE A 127 14.70 -4.51 8.07
CA PHE A 127 15.57 -3.49 8.65
C PHE A 127 16.83 -4.08 9.31
N LYS A 128 17.98 -3.47 9.04
CA LYS A 128 19.28 -3.73 9.71
C LYS A 128 19.16 -3.51 11.22
N THR A 129 18.57 -2.37 11.57
CA THR A 129 18.39 -1.85 12.93
C THR A 129 17.16 -0.96 12.97
N VAL A 130 16.52 -0.86 14.12
CA VAL A 130 15.39 0.05 14.38
C VAL A 130 15.75 0.98 15.54
N PRO A 131 15.57 2.32 15.42
CA PRO A 131 15.93 3.27 16.48
C PRO A 131 14.92 3.32 17.65
N GLY A 132 13.69 2.87 17.43
CA GLY A 132 12.66 2.73 18.46
C GLY A 132 12.65 1.35 19.12
N LYS A 133 11.81 1.20 20.16
CA LYS A 133 11.59 -0.09 20.83
C LYS A 133 10.97 -1.10 19.88
N VAL A 134 11.37 -2.36 19.99
CA VAL A 134 10.69 -3.48 19.29
C VAL A 134 9.29 -3.63 19.88
N ILE A 135 8.28 -3.81 19.03
CA ILE A 135 6.92 -4.15 19.47
C ILE A 135 6.79 -5.67 19.43
N ALA A 136 6.52 -6.28 20.59
CA ALA A 136 6.34 -7.71 20.75
C ALA A 136 4.88 -8.02 21.13
N ILE A 137 4.22 -8.87 20.37
CA ILE A 137 2.83 -9.29 20.55
C ILE A 137 2.80 -10.68 21.17
N ASN A 138 2.27 -10.78 22.39
CA ASN A 138 2.12 -12.02 23.13
C ASN A 138 0.63 -12.42 23.22
N THR A 139 0.26 -13.48 22.50
CA THR A 139 -1.11 -14.01 22.52
C THR A 139 -1.34 -14.92 23.73
N VAL A 140 -2.59 -15.03 24.22
CA VAL A 140 -2.98 -15.97 25.30
C VAL A 140 -2.64 -17.45 24.99
N LYS A 141 -2.45 -17.81 23.71
CA LYS A 141 -2.04 -19.15 23.24
C LYS A 141 -0.54 -19.42 23.40
N GLY A 142 0.24 -18.46 23.89
CA GLY A 142 1.69 -18.56 24.06
C GLY A 142 2.51 -18.23 22.81
N THR A 143 1.87 -17.94 21.68
CA THR A 143 2.57 -17.43 20.49
C THR A 143 3.05 -16.01 20.75
N SER A 144 4.35 -15.79 20.58
CA SER A 144 4.99 -14.47 20.56
C SER A 144 5.38 -14.10 19.13
N LEU A 145 5.05 -12.89 18.71
CA LEU A 145 5.45 -12.28 17.43
C LEU A 145 6.15 -10.95 17.70
N ALA A 146 6.98 -10.47 16.79
CA ALA A 146 7.62 -9.16 16.92
C ALA A 146 7.73 -8.44 15.57
N ASN A 147 7.62 -7.11 15.57
CA ASN A 147 7.76 -6.30 14.37
C ASN A 147 9.21 -6.23 13.83
N TRP A 148 10.20 -6.71 14.59
CA TRP A 148 11.60 -6.81 14.20
C TRP A 148 12.29 -7.94 15.01
N PRO A 149 13.29 -8.67 14.48
CA PRO A 149 13.89 -8.59 13.15
C PRO A 149 13.22 -9.49 12.09
N GLY A 150 12.29 -10.37 12.48
CA GLY A 150 11.74 -11.41 11.59
C GLY A 150 10.69 -10.92 10.57
N TYR A 151 10.15 -9.72 10.76
CA TYR A 151 9.05 -9.18 9.97
C TYR A 151 9.52 -8.48 8.69
N SER A 152 8.66 -8.46 7.66
CA SER A 152 8.85 -7.67 6.44
C SER A 152 7.89 -6.49 6.42
N HIS A 153 8.44 -5.28 6.39
CA HIS A 153 7.68 -4.03 6.43
C HIS A 153 7.32 -3.55 5.02
N THR A 154 6.09 -3.07 4.81
CA THR A 154 5.63 -2.58 3.50
C THR A 154 5.60 -1.05 3.47
N ILE A 155 6.27 -0.46 2.48
CA ILE A 155 6.43 0.99 2.27
C ILE A 155 6.24 1.37 0.81
N MET A 156 5.93 2.63 0.52
CA MET A 156 5.70 3.10 -0.86
C MET A 156 6.93 3.80 -1.42
N ARG A 157 7.55 3.25 -2.47
CA ARG A 157 8.64 3.91 -3.20
C ARG A 157 8.09 4.72 -4.37
N VAL A 158 8.53 5.97 -4.48
CA VAL A 158 8.16 6.90 -5.56
C VAL A 158 9.40 7.27 -6.36
N LYS A 159 9.32 7.23 -7.68
CA LYS A 159 10.43 7.58 -8.60
C LYS A 159 10.02 8.69 -9.55
N SER A 160 10.83 9.74 -9.65
CA SER A 160 10.73 10.77 -10.68
C SER A 160 11.10 10.17 -12.04
N ARG A 161 10.19 10.17 -13.02
CA ARG A 161 10.49 9.71 -14.39
C ARG A 161 11.44 10.67 -15.11
N LYS A 162 11.37 11.97 -14.79
CA LYS A 162 12.20 13.04 -15.36
C LYS A 162 13.66 12.98 -14.89
N SER A 163 13.91 12.73 -13.61
CA SER A 163 15.25 12.83 -13.01
C SER A 163 15.82 11.50 -12.48
N GLY A 164 15.01 10.45 -12.43
CA GLY A 164 15.39 9.16 -11.85
C GLY A 164 15.46 9.14 -10.32
N LYS A 165 15.43 10.30 -9.65
CA LYS A 165 15.47 10.43 -8.19
C LYS A 165 14.31 9.65 -7.54
N GLN A 166 14.61 9.01 -6.42
CA GLN A 166 13.68 8.16 -5.68
C GLN A 166 13.49 8.64 -4.23
N TRP A 167 12.26 8.52 -3.76
CA TRP A 167 11.86 8.76 -2.38
C TRP A 167 11.08 7.56 -1.88
N VAL A 168 10.93 7.47 -0.57
CA VAL A 168 10.04 6.52 0.08
C VAL A 168 9.12 7.26 1.04
N LEU A 169 7.87 6.83 1.07
CA LEU A 169 6.95 7.11 2.15
C LEU A 169 6.98 5.85 3.03
N ASP A 170 7.65 5.91 4.18
CA ASP A 170 7.44 4.93 5.24
C ASP A 170 6.32 5.43 6.14
N ILE A 171 5.20 4.77 5.99
CA ILE A 171 3.90 5.29 6.32
C ILE A 171 3.47 5.00 7.77
N THR A 172 4.05 3.94 8.32
CA THR A 172 3.87 3.43 9.68
C THR A 172 5.22 3.33 10.39
N GLY A 173 6.27 3.92 9.83
CA GLY A 173 7.66 3.90 10.32
C GLY A 173 7.85 4.38 11.76
N ALA A 174 6.88 5.11 12.31
CA ALA A 174 6.80 5.43 13.74
C ALA A 174 6.87 4.17 14.63
N GLN A 175 6.37 3.02 14.17
CA GLN A 175 6.45 1.73 14.88
C GLN A 175 7.87 1.16 15.03
N TYR A 176 8.85 1.78 14.34
CA TYR A 176 10.29 1.53 14.48
C TYR A 176 11.04 2.76 15.02
N GLY A 177 10.34 3.81 15.44
CA GLY A 177 10.93 5.07 15.91
C GLY A 177 11.38 6.04 14.81
N PHE A 178 10.96 5.86 13.54
CA PHE A 178 11.27 6.83 12.49
C PHE A 178 10.39 8.08 12.64
N THR A 179 11.02 9.27 12.73
CA THR A 179 10.33 10.56 12.96
C THR A 179 10.02 11.34 11.67
N LYS A 180 10.06 10.66 10.52
CA LYS A 180 9.74 11.21 9.19
C LYS A 180 9.03 10.14 8.38
N VAL A 181 7.96 10.53 7.69
CA VAL A 181 7.31 9.68 6.68
C VAL A 181 8.09 9.69 5.37
N VAL A 182 8.52 10.86 4.89
CA VAL A 182 9.23 11.00 3.61
C VAL A 182 10.76 10.98 3.81
N HIS A 183 11.43 10.13 3.04
CA HIS A 183 12.90 10.06 2.95
C HIS A 183 13.33 9.98 1.48
N GLU A 184 14.58 10.37 1.18
CA GLU A 184 15.21 9.96 -0.07
C GLU A 184 15.56 8.46 -0.01
N TRP A 185 15.27 7.70 -1.06
CA TRP A 185 15.42 6.24 -1.04
C TRP A 185 16.87 5.81 -0.77
N SER A 186 17.84 6.51 -1.36
CA SER A 186 19.29 6.28 -1.18
C SER A 186 19.70 6.22 0.30
N ALA A 187 19.44 7.30 1.03
CA ALA A 187 19.78 7.44 2.45
C ALA A 187 18.99 6.46 3.34
N TYR A 188 17.73 6.19 2.99
CA TYR A 188 16.88 5.25 3.72
C TYR A 188 17.34 3.78 3.54
N GLU A 189 17.70 3.39 2.32
CA GLU A 189 18.24 2.07 1.99
C GLU A 189 19.61 1.85 2.66
N GLU A 190 20.51 2.83 2.58
CA GLU A 190 21.82 2.79 3.22
C GLU A 190 21.69 2.69 4.75
N THR A 191 20.87 3.53 5.38
CA THR A 191 20.77 3.60 6.85
C THR A 191 19.98 2.44 7.44
N PHE A 192 18.80 2.13 6.90
CA PHE A 192 17.83 1.26 7.58
C PHE A 192 17.65 -0.11 6.92
N VAL A 193 17.59 -0.21 5.59
CA VAL A 193 17.18 -1.45 4.90
C VAL A 193 18.30 -2.49 4.88
N ASP A 194 18.03 -3.69 5.41
CA ASP A 194 18.89 -4.88 5.26
C ASP A 194 18.70 -5.46 3.85
N LYS A 195 17.44 -5.70 3.49
CA LYS A 195 17.07 -6.31 2.21
C LYS A 195 15.68 -5.87 1.76
N VAL A 196 15.56 -5.50 0.49
CA VAL A 196 14.27 -5.48 -0.22
C VAL A 196 13.87 -6.94 -0.50
N VAL A 197 12.76 -7.38 0.07
CA VAL A 197 12.25 -8.76 -0.04
C VAL A 197 11.12 -8.91 -1.05
N ALA A 198 10.42 -7.81 -1.38
CA ALA A 198 9.41 -7.80 -2.43
C ALA A 198 9.31 -6.41 -3.08
N VAL A 199 8.89 -6.38 -4.35
CA VAL A 199 8.53 -5.15 -5.08
C VAL A 199 7.25 -5.46 -5.85
N TYR A 200 6.26 -4.59 -5.74
CA TYR A 200 4.94 -4.76 -6.35
C TYR A 200 4.54 -3.49 -7.13
N ARG A 201 3.70 -3.66 -8.15
CA ARG A 201 3.04 -2.54 -8.82
C ARG A 201 2.06 -1.87 -7.83
N PHE A 202 1.97 -0.55 -7.81
CA PHE A 202 0.97 0.15 -6.99
C PHE A 202 -0.46 -0.33 -7.33
N GLY A 203 -1.26 -0.59 -6.29
CA GLY A 203 -2.57 -1.26 -6.37
C GLY A 203 -2.51 -2.78 -6.17
N ALA A 204 -1.33 -3.41 -6.09
CA ALA A 204 -1.21 -4.85 -5.91
C ALA A 204 -1.77 -5.31 -4.56
N HIS A 205 -1.38 -4.68 -3.45
CA HIS A 205 -1.94 -5.04 -2.14
C HIS A 205 -3.46 -4.81 -2.10
N GLN A 206 -4.00 -3.79 -2.77
CA GLN A 206 -5.44 -3.55 -2.86
C GLN A 206 -6.19 -4.70 -3.56
N HIS A 207 -5.66 -5.21 -4.68
CA HIS A 207 -6.24 -6.37 -5.38
C HIS A 207 -6.17 -7.63 -4.50
N ILE A 208 -5.01 -7.92 -3.90
CA ILE A 208 -4.83 -9.06 -2.97
C ILE A 208 -5.80 -8.95 -1.79
N PHE A 209 -6.07 -7.74 -1.29
CA PHE A 209 -7.02 -7.49 -0.22
C PHE A 209 -8.46 -7.87 -0.61
N ALA A 210 -8.87 -7.54 -1.84
CA ALA A 210 -10.19 -7.87 -2.37
C ALA A 210 -10.37 -9.39 -2.57
N GLU A 211 -9.37 -10.08 -3.15
CA GLU A 211 -9.40 -11.54 -3.31
C GLU A 211 -9.48 -12.25 -1.96
N MET A 212 -8.65 -11.85 -0.99
CA MET A 212 -8.62 -12.44 0.35
C MET A 212 -9.91 -12.20 1.15
N ALA A 213 -10.65 -11.12 0.88
CA ALA A 213 -11.98 -10.90 1.47
C ALA A 213 -13.00 -11.95 1.01
N GLY A 214 -12.85 -12.55 -0.18
CA GLY A 214 -13.74 -13.58 -0.72
C GLY A 214 -13.61 -14.95 -0.05
N VAL A 215 -12.45 -15.28 0.51
CA VAL A 215 -12.15 -16.60 1.11
C VAL A 215 -12.81 -16.74 2.50
N PRO A 216 -13.64 -17.75 2.80
CA PRO A 216 -14.26 -17.92 4.13
C PRO A 216 -13.28 -18.20 5.30
N GLY A 217 -13.79 -18.22 6.53
CA GLY A 217 -13.04 -18.48 7.78
C GLY A 217 -12.64 -17.24 8.58
N LEU A 218 -11.97 -17.41 9.72
CA LEU A 218 -11.52 -16.33 10.60
C LEU A 218 -10.24 -15.64 10.11
N SER A 219 -9.30 -16.40 9.55
CA SER A 219 -8.01 -15.90 9.04
C SER A 219 -8.15 -14.83 7.94
N THR A 220 -9.34 -14.67 7.38
CA THR A 220 -9.70 -13.74 6.30
C THR A 220 -10.74 -12.71 6.69
N LEU A 221 -11.30 -12.78 7.91
CA LEU A 221 -12.39 -11.93 8.36
C LEU A 221 -12.04 -10.44 8.31
N ASN A 222 -10.80 -10.09 8.67
CA ASN A 222 -10.37 -8.70 8.74
C ASN A 222 -10.32 -8.08 7.34
N TYR A 223 -10.00 -8.84 6.28
CA TYR A 223 -10.11 -8.36 4.89
C TYR A 223 -11.54 -7.95 4.52
N ARG A 224 -12.56 -8.69 5.00
CA ARG A 224 -13.99 -8.31 4.81
C ARG A 224 -14.40 -7.10 5.63
N LEU A 225 -13.98 -7.03 6.90
CA LEU A 225 -14.36 -5.95 7.81
C LEU A 225 -13.69 -4.62 7.42
N MET A 226 -12.37 -4.63 7.18
CA MET A 226 -11.62 -3.48 6.70
C MET A 226 -12.05 -3.08 5.28
N GLY A 227 -12.37 -4.05 4.41
CA GLY A 227 -12.87 -3.75 3.06
C GLY A 227 -14.16 -2.92 3.09
N LYS A 228 -15.10 -3.24 4.00
CA LYS A 228 -16.31 -2.45 4.23
C LYS A 228 -16.01 -1.05 4.78
N ALA A 229 -15.10 -0.95 5.75
CA ALA A 229 -14.69 0.34 6.29
C ALA A 229 -13.99 1.21 5.23
N ALA A 230 -13.18 0.60 4.35
CA ALA A 230 -12.49 1.28 3.25
C ALA A 230 -13.49 1.83 2.22
N THR A 231 -14.56 1.09 1.89
CA THR A 231 -15.64 1.63 1.04
C THR A 231 -16.26 2.89 1.65
N VAL A 232 -16.49 2.92 2.97
CA VAL A 232 -17.00 4.13 3.66
C VAL A 232 -15.97 5.28 3.65
N LEU A 233 -14.67 4.98 3.74
CA LEU A 233 -13.61 5.98 3.57
C LEU A 233 -13.59 6.56 2.16
N ASP A 234 -13.71 5.73 1.13
CA ASP A 234 -13.78 6.15 -0.28
C ASP A 234 -15.03 7.02 -0.55
N GLU A 235 -16.20 6.61 -0.03
CA GLU A 235 -17.44 7.40 -0.09
C GLU A 235 -17.31 8.74 0.64
N ALA A 236 -16.65 8.77 1.80
CA ALA A 236 -16.39 9.99 2.56
C ALA A 236 -15.43 10.94 1.84
N VAL A 237 -14.40 10.40 1.18
CA VAL A 237 -13.48 11.16 0.30
C VAL A 237 -14.25 11.83 -0.83
N VAL A 238 -15.04 11.09 -1.60
CA VAL A 238 -15.84 11.63 -2.72
C VAL A 238 -16.87 12.65 -2.22
N SER A 239 -17.51 12.38 -1.09
CA SER A 239 -18.43 13.31 -0.42
C SER A 239 -17.75 14.63 -0.02
N TRP A 240 -16.53 14.58 0.54
CA TRP A 240 -15.78 15.79 0.90
C TRP A 240 -15.32 16.59 -0.32
N GLU A 241 -14.77 15.91 -1.35
CA GLU A 241 -14.33 16.56 -2.59
C GLU A 241 -15.49 17.29 -3.29
N THR A 242 -16.68 16.67 -3.32
CA THR A 242 -17.91 17.23 -3.90
C THR A 242 -18.36 18.50 -3.18
N GLN A 243 -18.13 18.58 -1.86
CA GLN A 243 -18.50 19.73 -1.02
C GLN A 243 -17.41 20.81 -0.95
N ASN A 244 -16.19 20.52 -1.41
CA ASN A 244 -15.03 21.40 -1.25
C ASN A 244 -14.27 21.60 -2.56
N GLN A 245 -13.29 20.74 -2.80
CA GLN A 245 -12.36 20.76 -3.94
C GLN A 245 -11.65 19.39 -3.98
N PRO A 246 -11.12 18.95 -5.13
CA PRO A 246 -10.36 17.70 -5.17
C PRO A 246 -9.14 17.73 -4.25
N ILE A 247 -8.86 16.67 -3.50
CA ILE A 247 -7.74 16.53 -2.55
C ILE A 247 -6.40 16.76 -3.27
N SER A 248 -6.31 16.31 -4.52
CA SER A 248 -5.18 16.58 -5.42
C SER A 248 -4.83 18.07 -5.56
N THR A 249 -5.75 19.00 -5.29
CA THR A 249 -5.51 20.45 -5.31
C THR A 249 -4.83 20.99 -4.05
N LEU A 250 -4.91 20.29 -2.90
CA LEU A 250 -4.38 20.75 -1.61
C LEU A 250 -2.87 21.07 -1.68
N ARG A 251 -2.12 20.32 -2.50
CA ARG A 251 -0.70 20.57 -2.79
C ARG A 251 -0.41 22.01 -3.27
N ASN A 252 -1.40 22.70 -3.84
CA ASN A 252 -1.24 24.05 -4.40
C ASN A 252 -1.50 25.19 -3.41
N LEU A 253 -2.13 24.94 -2.26
CA LEU A 253 -2.51 25.96 -1.28
C LEU A 253 -1.28 26.62 -0.61
N ASN A 254 -1.45 27.77 0.05
CA ASN A 254 -0.47 28.25 1.04
C ASN A 254 -0.52 27.35 2.30
N SER A 255 0.41 27.49 3.25
CA SER A 255 0.45 26.60 4.42
C SER A 255 -0.78 26.71 5.33
N ILE A 256 -1.35 27.91 5.50
CA ILE A 256 -2.50 28.15 6.39
C ILE A 256 -3.75 27.47 5.81
N ASP A 257 -4.02 27.71 4.52
CA ASP A 257 -5.13 27.06 3.81
C ASP A 257 -4.94 25.54 3.70
N PHE A 258 -3.70 25.07 3.51
CA PHE A 258 -3.37 23.65 3.52
C PHE A 258 -3.68 23.00 4.87
N VAL A 259 -3.24 23.59 5.99
CA VAL A 259 -3.53 23.07 7.34
C VAL A 259 -5.03 23.07 7.62
N SER A 260 -5.73 24.16 7.30
CA SER A 260 -7.18 24.31 7.50
C SER A 260 -7.99 23.30 6.67
N LYS A 261 -7.71 23.18 5.37
CA LYS A 261 -8.41 22.21 4.50
C LYS A 261 -7.98 20.77 4.76
N LYS A 262 -6.76 20.51 5.24
CA LYS A 262 -6.37 19.18 5.73
C LYS A 262 -7.21 18.80 6.94
N ALA A 263 -7.30 19.65 7.97
CA ALA A 263 -8.13 19.37 9.15
C ALA A 263 -9.59 19.08 8.76
N SER A 264 -10.22 19.97 7.98
CA SER A 264 -11.60 19.77 7.51
C SER A 264 -11.82 18.50 6.67
N PHE A 265 -10.81 18.00 5.97
CA PHE A 265 -10.87 16.71 5.27
C PHE A 265 -10.79 15.53 6.26
N LEU A 266 -9.85 15.60 7.21
CA LEU A 266 -9.63 14.56 8.22
C LEU A 266 -10.84 14.38 9.13
N ASP A 267 -11.43 15.49 9.61
CA ASP A 267 -12.62 15.47 10.48
C ASP A 267 -13.81 14.77 9.80
N HIS A 268 -13.97 14.97 8.48
CA HIS A 268 -15.06 14.41 7.68
C HIS A 268 -14.93 12.89 7.47
N ILE A 269 -13.71 12.40 7.19
CA ILE A 269 -13.47 10.95 7.07
C ILE A 269 -13.47 10.25 8.44
N ASP A 270 -12.98 10.91 9.50
CA ASP A 270 -13.02 10.42 10.89
C ASP A 270 -14.47 10.28 11.37
N GLU A 271 -15.36 11.26 11.08
CA GLU A 271 -16.78 11.11 11.39
C GLU A 271 -17.44 9.96 10.60
N ALA A 272 -17.19 9.86 9.29
CA ALA A 272 -17.81 8.83 8.45
C ALA A 272 -17.44 7.41 8.90
N VAL A 273 -16.15 7.15 9.13
CA VAL A 273 -15.67 5.82 9.57
C VAL A 273 -16.09 5.53 11.02
N ARG A 274 -16.00 6.50 11.94
CA ARG A 274 -16.55 6.37 13.31
C ARG A 274 -18.04 6.00 13.28
N ARG A 275 -18.82 6.68 12.44
CA ARG A 275 -20.26 6.45 12.30
C ARG A 275 -20.53 5.04 11.81
N PHE A 276 -19.85 4.60 10.74
CA PHE A 276 -19.98 3.23 10.25
C PHE A 276 -19.71 2.19 11.33
N VAL A 277 -18.58 2.31 12.06
CA VAL A 277 -18.21 1.35 13.11
C VAL A 277 -19.20 1.37 14.28
N SER A 278 -19.67 2.55 14.71
CA SER A 278 -20.60 2.67 15.84
C SER A 278 -22.06 2.32 15.52
N THR A 279 -22.48 2.28 14.25
CA THR A 279 -23.88 1.96 13.87
C THR A 279 -24.09 0.58 13.25
N ASN A 280 -23.04 -0.22 13.03
CA ASN A 280 -23.16 -1.53 12.39
C ASN A 280 -22.95 -2.68 13.41
N ASP A 281 -23.81 -3.70 13.34
CA ASP A 281 -23.61 -4.95 14.08
C ASP A 281 -22.77 -5.94 13.26
N PHE A 282 -21.59 -6.28 13.77
CA PHE A 282 -20.69 -7.25 13.14
C PHE A 282 -20.89 -8.68 13.68
N THR A 283 -21.76 -8.89 14.67
CA THR A 283 -22.00 -10.20 15.30
C THR A 283 -22.34 -11.29 14.28
N ALA A 284 -23.18 -11.00 13.28
CA ALA A 284 -23.58 -11.96 12.26
C ALA A 284 -22.40 -12.40 11.35
N ILE A 285 -21.56 -11.46 10.90
CA ILE A 285 -20.41 -11.77 10.03
C ILE A 285 -19.27 -12.44 10.82
N ILE A 286 -19.05 -12.04 12.08
CA ILE A 286 -18.12 -12.71 13.00
C ILE A 286 -18.59 -14.15 13.27
N SER A 287 -19.88 -14.34 13.58
CA SER A 287 -20.43 -15.67 13.90
C SER A 287 -20.38 -16.61 12.69
N LYS A 288 -20.67 -16.12 11.48
CA LYS A 288 -20.47 -16.92 10.26
C LYS A 288 -18.99 -17.27 10.07
N ALA A 289 -18.08 -16.30 10.19
CA ALA A 289 -16.65 -16.58 10.05
C ALA A 289 -16.13 -17.59 11.09
N LYS A 290 -16.66 -17.57 12.33
CA LYS A 290 -16.39 -18.60 13.37
C LYS A 290 -16.94 -19.99 13.00
N ALA A 291 -18.05 -20.08 12.27
CA ALA A 291 -18.62 -21.35 11.80
C ALA A 291 -17.92 -21.92 10.55
N ASP A 292 -17.43 -21.04 9.67
CA ASP A 292 -16.67 -21.40 8.48
C ASP A 292 -15.18 -21.74 8.79
N ASP A 293 -14.70 -21.47 10.00
CA ASP A 293 -13.28 -21.62 10.37
C ASP A 293 -12.91 -23.07 10.68
N SER A 294 -12.06 -23.65 9.83
CA SER A 294 -11.52 -25.00 9.97
C SER A 294 -10.05 -25.02 9.58
N SER A 295 -9.29 -26.02 10.04
CA SER A 295 -7.88 -26.17 9.66
C SER A 295 -7.67 -26.27 8.14
N LEU A 296 -8.65 -26.75 7.38
CA LEU A 296 -8.61 -26.76 5.92
C LEU A 296 -8.78 -25.35 5.35
N MET A 297 -9.78 -24.59 5.82
CA MET A 297 -9.97 -23.20 5.39
C MET A 297 -8.79 -22.28 5.75
N GLN A 298 -8.18 -22.48 6.92
CA GLN A 298 -6.96 -21.76 7.33
C GLN A 298 -5.77 -22.09 6.41
N GLN A 299 -5.62 -23.34 5.99
CA GLN A 299 -4.59 -23.75 5.02
C GLN A 299 -4.84 -23.17 3.62
N ILE A 300 -6.10 -23.19 3.14
CA ILE A 300 -6.50 -22.59 1.87
C ILE A 300 -6.26 -21.07 1.89
N ALA A 301 -6.68 -20.37 2.94
CA ALA A 301 -6.45 -18.94 3.09
C ALA A 301 -4.95 -18.59 3.06
N LYS A 302 -4.11 -19.36 3.76
CA LYS A 302 -2.65 -19.18 3.71
C LYS A 302 -2.09 -19.45 2.31
N ALA A 303 -2.48 -20.55 1.67
CA ALA A 303 -1.99 -20.92 0.34
C ALA A 303 -2.37 -19.87 -0.72
N ASN A 304 -3.60 -19.36 -0.68
CA ASN A 304 -4.07 -18.29 -1.56
C ASN A 304 -3.26 -16.99 -1.35
N LEU A 305 -3.03 -16.58 -0.10
CA LEU A 305 -2.23 -15.39 0.21
C LEU A 305 -0.77 -15.56 -0.23
N ASP A 306 -0.15 -16.71 0.08
CA ASP A 306 1.21 -17.04 -0.35
C ASP A 306 1.31 -17.04 -1.88
N GLN A 307 0.32 -17.58 -2.61
CA GLN A 307 0.29 -17.57 -4.07
C GLN A 307 0.18 -16.13 -4.61
N LEU A 308 -0.83 -15.37 -4.17
CA LEU A 308 -1.08 -13.99 -4.61
C LEU A 308 0.14 -13.09 -4.40
N LEU A 309 0.77 -13.15 -3.21
CA LEU A 309 1.98 -12.40 -2.88
C LEU A 309 3.21 -12.82 -3.69
N ASN A 310 3.30 -14.09 -4.13
CA ASN A 310 4.40 -14.56 -4.98
C ASN A 310 4.21 -14.21 -6.45
N GLU A 311 2.98 -14.28 -6.97
CA GLU A 311 2.66 -13.97 -8.37
C GLU A 311 2.76 -12.48 -8.68
N ALA A 312 2.42 -11.61 -7.73
CA ALA A 312 2.51 -10.16 -7.90
C ALA A 312 3.93 -9.58 -7.70
N ASN A 313 4.87 -10.34 -7.12
CA ASN A 313 6.20 -9.84 -6.73
C ASN A 313 7.16 -9.75 -7.93
N LEU A 314 7.49 -8.53 -8.32
CA LEU A 314 8.39 -8.19 -9.42
C LEU A 314 9.85 -8.59 -9.18
N LEU A 315 10.28 -8.83 -7.93
CA LEU A 315 11.59 -9.44 -7.66
C LEU A 315 11.64 -10.93 -8.03
N ARG A 316 10.48 -11.59 -8.09
CA ARG A 316 10.34 -13.00 -8.52
C ARG A 316 10.04 -13.10 -10.01
N TYR A 317 9.24 -12.16 -10.54
CA TYR A 317 8.86 -12.09 -11.95
C TYR A 317 8.96 -10.65 -12.48
N PRO A 318 10.12 -10.20 -13.02
CA PRO A 318 10.34 -8.79 -13.39
C PRO A 318 9.40 -8.22 -14.47
N GLY A 319 8.83 -9.05 -15.35
CA GLY A 319 7.77 -8.63 -16.28
C GLY A 319 6.38 -8.51 -15.64
N GLY A 320 6.19 -9.08 -14.45
CA GLY A 320 4.92 -9.64 -13.98
C GLY A 320 4.88 -11.15 -14.19
N LYS A 321 3.90 -11.82 -13.55
CA LYS A 321 3.64 -13.26 -13.69
C LYS A 321 3.62 -13.69 -15.18
N PRO A 322 4.38 -14.72 -15.59
CA PRO A 322 4.25 -15.32 -16.92
C PRO A 322 2.79 -15.73 -17.17
N THR A 323 2.24 -15.34 -18.34
CA THR A 323 0.92 -15.80 -18.75
C THR A 323 0.93 -17.32 -18.99
N MET A 324 -0.25 -17.93 -19.17
CA MET A 324 -0.32 -19.32 -19.63
C MET A 324 0.48 -19.51 -20.93
N MET A 325 0.42 -18.55 -21.85
CA MET A 325 1.15 -18.59 -23.13
C MET A 325 2.67 -18.45 -22.96
N ASP A 326 3.13 -17.64 -22.00
CA ASP A 326 4.57 -17.50 -21.74
C ASP A 326 5.14 -18.79 -21.15
N ARG A 327 4.42 -19.45 -20.24
CA ARG A 327 4.82 -20.76 -19.69
C ARG A 327 4.82 -21.85 -20.76
N LEU A 328 3.81 -21.89 -21.63
CA LEU A 328 3.79 -22.85 -22.75
C LEU A 328 4.97 -22.61 -23.72
N ARG A 329 5.38 -21.36 -23.96
CA ARG A 329 6.59 -21.07 -24.75
C ARG A 329 7.90 -21.39 -24.03
N GLU A 330 7.92 -21.37 -22.70
CA GLU A 330 9.07 -21.76 -21.88
C GLU A 330 9.22 -23.29 -21.77
N GLU A 331 8.08 -24.01 -21.74
CA GLU A 331 8.01 -25.47 -21.62
C GLU A 331 8.16 -26.19 -22.97
N PHE A 332 7.55 -25.69 -24.04
CA PHE A 332 7.53 -26.32 -25.37
C PHE A 332 8.36 -25.58 -26.43
N GLY A 333 8.58 -24.26 -26.28
CA GLY A 333 9.46 -23.47 -27.14
C GLY A 333 8.76 -22.39 -27.99
N PRO A 334 9.54 -21.63 -28.80
CA PRO A 334 9.05 -20.47 -29.55
C PRO A 334 8.32 -20.82 -30.86
N GLU A 335 8.39 -22.09 -31.31
CA GLU A 335 7.83 -22.56 -32.60
C GLU A 335 6.28 -22.51 -32.64
N TYR A 336 5.63 -22.50 -31.47
CA TYR A 336 4.19 -22.69 -31.30
C TYR A 336 3.43 -21.36 -31.47
N THR A 337 2.85 -21.15 -32.65
CA THR A 337 2.10 -19.94 -33.00
C THR A 337 0.63 -19.99 -32.55
N TYR A 338 0.09 -18.85 -32.12
CA TYR A 338 -1.30 -18.70 -31.64
C TYR A 338 -2.07 -17.62 -32.43
N ARG A 339 -3.38 -17.82 -32.60
CA ARG A 339 -4.34 -16.78 -33.01
C ARG A 339 -5.43 -16.63 -31.96
N GLU A 340 -5.76 -15.39 -31.65
CA GLU A 340 -6.80 -15.04 -30.68
C GLU A 340 -8.18 -15.22 -31.32
N GLY A 341 -8.83 -16.36 -31.05
CA GLY A 341 -10.20 -16.65 -31.49
C GLY A 341 -10.54 -18.14 -31.68
N ASP A 342 -9.55 -18.99 -31.93
CA ASP A 342 -9.74 -20.42 -32.25
C ASP A 342 -9.48 -21.34 -31.04
N GLU A 343 -10.13 -22.51 -30.99
CA GLU A 343 -9.94 -23.51 -29.94
C GLU A 343 -8.59 -24.27 -30.09
N TYR A 344 -8.11 -24.89 -29.00
CA TYR A 344 -6.78 -25.51 -28.95
C TYR A 344 -6.69 -26.81 -29.76
N CYS A 345 -5.77 -26.88 -30.72
CA CYS A 345 -5.31 -28.13 -31.33
C CYS A 345 -3.88 -28.45 -30.91
N LEU A 346 -3.65 -29.63 -30.34
CA LEU A 346 -2.33 -30.23 -30.17
C LEU A 346 -1.99 -31.15 -31.36
N PRO A 347 -0.71 -31.39 -31.67
CA PRO A 347 -0.32 -32.44 -32.61
C PRO A 347 -0.84 -33.81 -32.15
N ILE A 348 -1.36 -34.62 -33.07
CA ILE A 348 -1.84 -35.99 -32.79
C ILE A 348 -0.73 -36.83 -32.14
N ASP A 349 0.52 -36.62 -32.56
CA ASP A 349 1.68 -37.40 -32.13
C ASP A 349 1.98 -37.28 -30.63
N GLU A 350 1.68 -36.11 -30.02
CA GLU A 350 1.85 -35.85 -28.58
C GLU A 350 0.62 -36.28 -27.75
N LEU A 351 -0.56 -36.40 -28.37
CA LEU A 351 -1.78 -36.88 -27.70
C LEU A 351 -1.76 -38.39 -27.41
N LEU A 352 -0.88 -39.15 -28.07
CA LEU A 352 -0.77 -40.61 -27.93
C LEU A 352 -0.23 -41.07 -26.56
N GLU A 353 0.36 -40.20 -25.76
CA GLU A 353 0.85 -40.53 -24.40
C GLU A 353 -0.22 -40.37 -23.31
N PHE A 354 -1.36 -39.72 -23.59
CA PHE A 354 -2.43 -39.48 -22.62
C PHE A 354 -3.53 -40.53 -22.70
N THR A 355 -3.99 -41.05 -21.55
CA THR A 355 -5.19 -41.91 -21.54
C THR A 355 -6.46 -41.06 -21.62
N LYS A 356 -7.57 -41.66 -22.05
CA LYS A 356 -8.89 -40.99 -22.02
C LYS A 356 -9.34 -40.62 -20.59
N GLU A 357 -8.70 -41.16 -19.56
CA GLU A 357 -8.93 -40.81 -18.14
C GLU A 357 -8.13 -39.55 -17.71
N ASP A 358 -6.90 -39.37 -18.21
CA ASP A 358 -6.11 -38.15 -17.97
C ASP A 358 -6.76 -36.90 -18.59
N ILE A 359 -7.31 -37.06 -19.80
CA ILE A 359 -8.02 -36.01 -20.55
C ILE A 359 -9.25 -35.53 -19.77
N GLY A 360 -10.09 -36.47 -19.30
CA GLY A 360 -11.30 -36.16 -18.55
C GLY A 360 -11.03 -35.47 -17.21
N ASN A 361 -10.04 -35.94 -16.45
CA ASN A 361 -9.67 -35.36 -15.15
C ASN A 361 -9.10 -33.93 -15.23
N ARG A 362 -8.66 -33.48 -16.42
CA ARG A 362 -8.16 -32.12 -16.66
C ARG A 362 -9.19 -31.16 -17.27
N GLY A 363 -10.42 -31.63 -17.51
CA GLY A 363 -11.47 -30.81 -18.15
C GLY A 363 -11.21 -30.51 -19.62
N ILE A 364 -10.41 -31.35 -20.30
CA ILE A 364 -10.09 -31.22 -21.72
C ILE A 364 -11.14 -31.99 -22.53
N THR A 365 -11.74 -31.35 -23.52
CA THR A 365 -12.64 -32.02 -24.48
C THR A 365 -11.83 -32.57 -25.65
N TYR A 366 -12.02 -33.84 -25.99
CA TYR A 366 -11.39 -34.50 -27.13
C TYR A 366 -12.44 -34.86 -28.20
N PHE A 367 -12.09 -34.60 -29.46
CA PHE A 367 -12.88 -34.98 -30.62
C PHE A 367 -12.03 -35.92 -31.48
N GLU A 368 -12.62 -37.02 -31.95
CA GLU A 368 -11.99 -37.89 -32.95
C GLU A 368 -12.23 -37.27 -34.34
N PRO A 369 -11.20 -37.15 -35.21
CA PRO A 369 -11.34 -36.52 -36.52
C PRO A 369 -12.39 -37.21 -37.39
N ASP A 370 -13.06 -36.45 -38.25
CA ASP A 370 -13.96 -37.04 -39.25
C ASP A 370 -13.18 -37.82 -40.35
N THR A 371 -13.91 -38.53 -41.21
CA THR A 371 -13.29 -39.35 -42.27
C THR A 371 -12.56 -38.53 -43.34
N ASP A 372 -12.76 -37.21 -43.38
CA ASP A 372 -12.08 -36.27 -44.27
C ASP A 372 -10.92 -35.54 -43.56
N GLY A 373 -10.67 -35.84 -42.27
CA GLY A 373 -9.50 -35.39 -41.50
C GLY A 373 -9.65 -34.01 -40.86
N LYS A 374 -10.86 -33.67 -40.38
CA LYS A 374 -11.15 -32.41 -39.65
C LYS A 374 -11.58 -32.65 -38.21
#